data_AF-A0A509AEV0-F1
#
_entry.id   AF-A0A509AEV0-F1
#
_cell.length_a   1.000
_cell.length_b   1.000
_cell.length_c   1.000
_cell.angle_alpha   90.00
_cell.angle_beta   90.00
_cell.angle_gamma   90.00
#
_symmetry.space_group_name_H-M   'P 1'
#
loop_
_entity.id
_entity.type
_entity.pdbx_description
1 polymer ?
#
loop_
_entity_poly.entity_id
_entity_poly.type
_entity_poly.pdbx_seq_one_letter_code
_entity_poly.pdbx_strand_id
1 'polypeptide(L)'
;MAAIDHNVQDELVDYEDDDNMLDNKDVKCDIGGNLLNNNNKGVNESGAMRGSYATVHTGGFKDFFLKPELLRAISESGFEHPSEVQQETIPAAITGTDILCQAKSGMGKTAVFVLSILQQLETNDSKDIKEEKDMNNASGDMNQNSGSQNKYVRCLGIAHTRELAYQIKNEFDRFSKYLKNVRCEVVYGGISMNKHVVLFKGNNIPHIIIGTPGRILALIREKYMLTDKIQHFVLDECDKCLERLDMRGDVQKIFISTPLKKQVMFFSATMAKEMRDVCKKFLQNPVEIFIDDEAKLKLHGLLQHYVKLQEKDKTRKLIEILDALEFNQVIIFVKSVTRAITLDKLLTECNFPSISIHGGLNQEERIERYDKFKKFENRILVSTDLFGRGIDIERINIVINYDMPENSDSYLHRVGRAGRFGTKGLAITFVSSQEDTLALNEVQTRFEVAISEMPNKIDCNEYINQ
;
A
#
# COMPACT_ATOMS: atom_id res chain seq x y z
N MET A 1 5.62 -51.13 21.82
CA MET A 1 4.59 -51.40 22.86
C MET A 1 5.09 -50.84 24.18
N ALA A 2 4.73 -49.61 24.50
CA ALA A 2 4.71 -49.04 25.85
C ALA A 2 3.84 -47.79 25.78
N ALA A 3 2.91 -47.70 26.72
CA ALA A 3 1.75 -46.85 26.70
C ALA A 3 2.04 -45.42 27.19
N ILE A 4 1.10 -44.57 26.81
CA ILE A 4 0.87 -43.17 27.16
C ILE A 4 0.53 -43.06 28.65
N ASP A 5 1.10 -42.07 29.32
CA ASP A 5 0.37 -41.14 30.21
C ASP A 5 1.34 -40.07 30.74
N HIS A 6 1.04 -38.80 30.48
CA HIS A 6 1.06 -37.78 31.51
C HIS A 6 0.31 -36.52 31.06
N ASN A 7 -0.82 -36.36 31.73
CA ASN A 7 -1.64 -35.17 31.89
C ASN A 7 -0.82 -34.12 32.66
N VAL A 8 -0.63 -32.91 32.10
CA VAL A 8 -0.32 -31.69 32.87
C VAL A 8 -1.15 -30.57 32.24
N GLN A 9 -2.23 -30.22 32.94
CA GLN A 9 -2.95 -28.97 32.77
C GLN A 9 -2.07 -27.88 33.41
N ASP A 10 -1.58 -26.93 32.61
CA ASP A 10 -0.99 -25.70 33.13
C ASP A 10 -2.01 -24.56 33.05
N GLU A 11 -2.07 -23.89 34.19
CA GLU A 11 -2.96 -22.86 34.69
C GLU A 11 -3.12 -21.64 33.77
N LEU A 12 -4.38 -21.30 33.50
CA LEU A 12 -4.82 -19.97 33.05
C LEU A 12 -4.94 -19.08 34.29
N VAL A 13 -4.17 -17.99 34.33
CA VAL A 13 -4.31 -16.94 35.34
C VAL A 13 -5.25 -15.86 34.79
N ASP A 14 -6.48 -15.85 35.29
CA ASP A 14 -7.45 -14.78 35.09
C ASP A 14 -7.06 -13.57 35.95
N TYR A 15 -6.89 -12.41 35.33
CA TYR A 15 -6.87 -11.13 36.04
C TYR A 15 -8.26 -10.52 35.92
N GLU A 16 -8.96 -10.43 37.05
CA GLU A 16 -10.25 -9.75 37.18
C GLU A 16 -10.06 -8.22 37.05
N ASP A 17 -10.88 -7.61 36.18
CA ASP A 17 -11.02 -6.17 36.01
C ASP A 17 -11.85 -5.59 37.16
N ASP A 18 -11.23 -4.74 37.99
CA ASP A 18 -11.92 -3.90 38.98
C ASP A 18 -12.35 -2.58 38.32
N ASP A 19 -13.63 -2.50 37.96
CA ASP A 19 -14.35 -1.28 37.62
C ASP A 19 -14.49 -0.38 38.86
N ASN A 20 -13.92 0.83 38.81
CA ASN A 20 -14.34 1.92 39.69
C ASN A 20 -14.56 3.21 38.87
N MET A 21 -15.85 3.51 38.68
CA MET A 21 -16.37 4.79 38.24
C MET A 21 -15.96 5.92 39.20
N LEU A 22 -15.36 6.98 38.67
CA LEU A 22 -15.40 8.31 39.29
C LEU A 22 -15.68 9.38 38.22
N ASP A 23 -16.86 9.98 38.36
CA ASP A 23 -17.26 11.25 37.75
C ASP A 23 -16.22 12.35 37.98
N ASN A 24 -15.95 13.18 36.96
CA ASN A 24 -15.70 14.61 37.16
C ASN A 24 -15.82 15.44 35.87
N LYS A 25 -16.97 16.11 35.79
CA LYS A 25 -17.20 17.55 35.55
C LYS A 25 -16.21 18.34 34.67
N ASP A 26 -16.84 18.96 33.68
CA ASP A 26 -16.38 20.06 32.83
C ASP A 26 -15.51 21.10 33.53
N VAL A 27 -14.32 21.35 32.98
CA VAL A 27 -13.53 22.56 33.24
C VAL A 27 -13.38 23.32 31.92
N LYS A 28 -14.16 24.39 31.79
CA LYS A 28 -13.94 25.45 30.80
C LYS A 28 -12.70 26.26 31.21
N CYS A 29 -11.83 26.56 30.26
CA CYS A 29 -10.85 27.64 30.36
C CYS A 29 -11.10 28.65 29.24
N ASP A 30 -11.65 29.81 29.63
CA ASP A 30 -11.66 31.05 28.87
C ASP A 30 -10.29 31.73 29.01
N ILE A 31 -9.67 32.10 27.88
CA ILE A 31 -8.73 33.23 27.84
C ILE A 31 -9.07 34.05 26.58
N GLY A 32 -9.67 35.21 26.80
CA GLY A 32 -9.96 36.21 25.78
C GLY A 32 -8.74 37.03 25.35
N GLY A 33 -8.85 37.71 24.21
CA GLY A 33 -7.82 38.65 23.77
C GLY A 33 -8.02 39.27 22.38
N ASN A 34 -8.82 40.34 22.34
CA ASN A 34 -8.85 41.46 21.39
C ASN A 34 -9.25 41.30 19.91
N LEU A 35 -10.46 41.81 19.66
CA LEU A 35 -10.91 42.46 18.44
C LEU A 35 -9.99 43.61 17.98
N LEU A 36 -9.82 43.73 16.67
CA LEU A 36 -9.79 45.03 15.99
C LEU A 36 -10.81 45.00 14.84
N ASN A 37 -11.87 45.78 15.04
CA ASN A 37 -12.84 46.16 14.01
C ASN A 37 -12.16 47.04 12.96
N ASN A 38 -12.50 46.82 11.69
CA ASN A 38 -12.72 47.92 10.76
C ASN A 38 -13.81 47.56 9.76
N ASN A 39 -14.94 48.24 9.90
CA ASN A 39 -16.04 48.28 8.96
C ASN A 39 -15.62 49.04 7.70
N ASN A 40 -15.89 48.49 6.52
CA ASN A 40 -16.42 49.31 5.44
C ASN A 40 -17.34 48.51 4.50
N LYS A 41 -18.43 49.17 4.12
CA LYS A 41 -19.65 48.66 3.51
C LYS A 41 -19.50 48.33 2.02
N GLY A 42 -20.01 47.15 1.64
CA GLY A 42 -21.04 46.92 0.62
C GLY A 42 -20.77 47.24 -0.85
N VAL A 43 -20.71 46.19 -1.68
CA VAL A 43 -21.42 46.07 -2.98
C VAL A 43 -21.81 44.60 -3.20
N ASN A 44 -23.04 44.38 -3.67
CA ASN A 44 -23.71 43.08 -3.89
C ASN A 44 -23.29 42.35 -5.18
N GLU A 45 -23.28 41.02 -5.05
CA GLU A 45 -23.73 39.95 -5.98
C GLU A 45 -23.09 39.77 -7.37
N SER A 46 -22.41 38.62 -7.52
CA SER A 46 -22.73 37.63 -8.57
C SER A 46 -22.22 36.25 -8.15
N GLY A 47 -23.14 35.29 -7.98
CA GLY A 47 -22.89 33.97 -7.44
C GLY A 47 -22.06 33.07 -8.37
N ALA A 48 -20.97 32.55 -7.81
CA ALA A 48 -20.34 31.29 -8.23
C ALA A 48 -19.98 30.55 -6.93
N MET A 49 -20.75 29.51 -6.59
CA MET A 49 -20.40 28.60 -5.49
C MET A 49 -19.11 27.85 -5.87
N ARG A 50 -17.96 28.39 -5.45
CA ARG A 50 -16.75 27.58 -5.28
C ARG A 50 -16.96 26.71 -4.05
N GLY A 51 -16.95 25.40 -4.25
CA GLY A 51 -17.04 24.41 -3.18
C GLY A 51 -16.03 24.73 -2.08
N SER A 52 -16.53 24.78 -0.86
CA SER A 52 -15.77 24.99 0.36
C SER A 52 -14.85 23.79 0.61
N TYR A 53 -13.70 23.76 -0.05
CA TYR A 53 -12.51 23.14 0.52
C TYR A 53 -12.16 23.96 1.75
N ALA A 54 -12.51 23.44 2.94
CA ALA A 54 -11.92 23.93 4.17
C ALA A 54 -10.39 23.92 3.96
N THR A 55 -9.76 25.04 4.29
CA THR A 55 -8.33 25.34 4.16
C THR A 55 -7.46 24.21 4.72
N VAL A 56 -7.16 23.22 3.87
CA VAL A 56 -6.03 22.32 4.04
C VAL A 56 -4.80 23.21 3.98
N HIS A 57 -3.92 23.11 4.97
CA HIS A 57 -2.64 23.82 4.95
C HIS A 57 -2.01 23.65 3.55
N THR A 58 -1.80 24.78 2.86
CA THR A 58 -1.15 24.89 1.55
C THR A 58 0.36 24.63 1.68
N GLY A 59 0.72 23.57 2.41
CA GLY A 59 2.08 23.16 2.65
C GLY A 59 2.54 22.17 1.59
N GLY A 60 3.73 22.40 1.04
CA GLY A 60 4.37 21.46 0.13
C GLY A 60 5.22 20.45 0.90
N PHE A 61 5.83 19.50 0.19
CA PHE A 61 6.77 18.54 0.80
C PHE A 61 7.96 19.20 1.51
N LYS A 62 8.26 20.47 1.20
CA LYS A 62 9.32 21.27 1.86
C LYS A 62 9.01 21.52 3.33
N ASP A 63 7.75 21.55 3.73
CA ASP A 63 7.33 21.83 5.10
C ASP A 63 7.52 20.63 6.04
N PHE A 64 7.81 19.45 5.48
CA PHE A 64 8.18 18.25 6.24
C PHE A 64 9.66 18.23 6.67
N PHE A 65 10.45 19.24 6.29
CA PHE A 65 11.89 19.32 6.63
C PHE A 65 12.70 18.06 6.24
N LEU A 66 12.38 17.47 5.08
CA LEU A 66 13.09 16.31 4.56
C LEU A 66 14.49 16.67 4.04
N LYS A 67 15.37 15.66 3.96
CA LYS A 67 16.69 15.75 3.31
C LYS A 67 16.57 16.39 1.92
N PRO A 68 17.47 17.33 1.53
CA PRO A 68 17.44 17.97 0.22
C PRO A 68 17.42 16.98 -0.96
N GLU A 69 18.11 15.86 -0.80
CA GLU A 69 18.16 14.75 -1.76
C GLU A 69 16.78 14.11 -1.98
N LEU A 70 16.01 13.95 -0.91
CA LEU A 70 14.64 13.43 -0.97
C LEU A 70 13.70 14.45 -1.62
N LEU A 71 13.76 15.73 -1.23
CA LEU A 71 12.95 16.78 -1.84
C LEU A 71 13.17 16.88 -3.35
N ARG A 72 14.42 16.71 -3.79
CA ARG A 72 14.75 16.65 -5.22
C ARG A 72 14.12 15.43 -5.91
N ALA A 73 14.23 14.24 -5.31
CA ALA A 73 13.65 13.02 -5.86
C ALA A 73 12.11 13.09 -5.95
N ILE A 74 11.46 13.68 -4.93
CA ILE A 74 10.01 13.91 -4.89
C ILE A 74 9.58 14.80 -6.07
N SER A 75 10.26 15.94 -6.25
CA SER A 75 9.94 16.89 -7.33
C SER A 75 10.13 16.27 -8.72
N GLU A 76 11.19 15.50 -8.95
CA GLU A 76 11.41 14.82 -10.24
C GLU A 76 10.43 13.66 -10.49
N SER A 77 9.81 13.14 -9.44
CA SER A 77 8.78 12.11 -9.53
C SER A 77 7.39 12.69 -9.83
N GLY A 78 7.27 14.02 -10.01
CA GLY A 78 6.01 14.69 -10.36
C GLY A 78 5.08 14.99 -9.17
N PHE A 79 5.57 14.85 -7.93
CA PHE A 79 4.79 15.17 -6.74
C PHE A 79 4.83 16.68 -6.47
N GLU A 80 3.71 17.35 -6.67
CA GLU A 80 3.58 18.79 -6.41
C GLU A 80 3.07 19.08 -5.00
N HIS A 81 2.04 18.36 -4.57
CA HIS A 81 1.38 18.53 -3.28
C HIS A 81 1.23 17.21 -2.54
N PRO A 82 1.48 17.15 -1.23
CA PRO A 82 1.24 15.95 -0.44
C PRO A 82 -0.26 15.69 -0.33
N SER A 83 -0.64 14.42 -0.37
CA SER A 83 -2.01 13.99 -0.07
C SER A 83 -2.33 14.13 1.43
N GLU A 84 -3.60 14.08 1.79
CA GLU A 84 -4.05 14.13 3.20
C GLU A 84 -3.33 13.09 4.08
N VAL A 85 -3.22 11.84 3.61
CA VAL A 85 -2.50 10.80 4.36
C VAL A 85 -1.02 11.11 4.53
N GLN A 86 -0.40 11.78 3.55
CA GLN A 86 0.99 12.18 3.64
C GLN A 86 1.17 13.34 4.62
N GLN A 87 0.27 14.33 4.60
CA GLN A 87 0.29 15.47 5.52
C GLN A 87 0.11 15.05 6.98
N GLU A 88 -0.84 14.15 7.25
CA GLU A 88 -1.11 13.68 8.62
C GLU A 88 -0.04 12.71 9.12
N THR A 89 0.52 11.86 8.23
CA THR A 89 1.37 10.74 8.68
C THR A 89 2.86 11.04 8.63
N ILE A 90 3.37 11.76 7.62
CA ILE A 90 4.82 11.97 7.46
C ILE A 90 5.43 12.66 8.69
N PRO A 91 4.86 13.74 9.25
CA PRO A 91 5.44 14.44 10.40
C PRO A 91 5.63 13.54 11.64
N ALA A 92 4.67 12.67 11.94
CA ALA A 92 4.78 11.70 13.03
C ALA A 92 5.71 10.53 12.69
N ALA A 93 5.70 10.08 11.43
CA ALA A 93 6.52 8.95 11.02
C ALA A 93 8.01 9.30 10.98
N ILE A 94 8.42 10.53 10.64
CA ILE A 94 9.84 10.93 10.62
C ILE A 94 10.47 11.03 12.02
N THR A 95 9.67 11.13 13.08
CA THR A 95 10.18 11.20 14.48
C THR A 95 10.46 9.83 15.08
N GLY A 96 10.22 8.74 14.35
CA GLY A 96 10.42 7.38 14.83
C GLY A 96 9.25 6.82 15.66
N THR A 97 8.11 7.50 15.68
CA THR A 97 6.90 7.03 16.39
C THR A 97 6.24 5.90 15.60
N ASP A 98 5.64 4.94 16.29
CA ASP A 98 4.86 3.88 15.67
C ASP A 98 3.61 4.43 14.98
N ILE A 99 3.24 3.83 13.84
CA ILE A 99 2.13 4.31 13.01
C ILE A 99 1.15 3.18 12.76
N LEU A 100 -0.13 3.44 12.99
CA LEU A 100 -1.23 2.63 12.48
C LEU A 100 -2.06 3.49 11.53
N CYS A 101 -1.96 3.21 10.22
CA CYS A 101 -2.58 4.05 9.19
C CYS A 101 -3.61 3.27 8.36
N GLN A 102 -4.82 3.81 8.30
CA GLN A 102 -5.85 3.44 7.33
C GLN A 102 -6.12 4.63 6.40
N ALA A 103 -5.96 4.41 5.10
CA ALA A 103 -6.34 5.39 4.08
C ALA A 103 -6.62 4.70 2.74
N LYS A 104 -7.41 5.32 1.86
CA LYS A 104 -7.84 4.70 0.59
C LYS A 104 -6.65 4.27 -0.30
N SER A 105 -6.91 3.32 -1.19
CA SER A 105 -5.95 2.93 -2.23
C SER A 105 -5.62 4.14 -3.11
N GLY A 106 -4.35 4.30 -3.49
CA GLY A 106 -3.94 5.41 -4.36
C GLY A 106 -3.77 6.78 -3.67
N MET A 107 -3.92 6.88 -2.34
CA MET A 107 -3.60 8.13 -1.60
C MET A 107 -2.11 8.30 -1.30
N GLY A 108 -1.24 7.38 -1.74
CA GLY A 108 0.20 7.49 -1.51
C GLY A 108 0.71 7.02 -0.14
N LYS A 109 0.01 6.06 0.50
CA LYS A 109 0.47 5.39 1.74
C LYS A 109 1.90 4.84 1.64
N THR A 110 2.24 4.24 0.49
CA THR A 110 3.59 3.71 0.26
C THR A 110 4.66 4.80 0.34
N ALA A 111 4.39 5.97 -0.24
CA ALA A 111 5.32 7.09 -0.18
C ALA A 111 5.54 7.60 1.27
N VAL A 112 4.54 7.48 2.16
CA VAL A 112 4.67 7.85 3.57
C VAL A 112 5.84 7.09 4.21
N PHE A 113 5.77 5.76 4.28
CA PHE A 113 6.82 5.01 4.96
C PHE A 113 8.14 5.01 4.19
N VAL A 114 8.11 5.05 2.85
CA VAL A 114 9.33 5.13 2.05
C VAL A 114 10.10 6.42 2.38
N LEU A 115 9.43 7.57 2.33
CA LEU A 115 10.05 8.85 2.64
C LEU A 115 10.48 8.94 4.10
N SER A 116 9.64 8.49 5.04
CA SER A 116 9.97 8.53 6.46
C SER A 116 11.16 7.63 6.82
N ILE A 117 11.28 6.45 6.21
CA ILE A 117 12.43 5.56 6.41
C ILE A 117 13.68 6.16 5.79
N LEU A 118 13.63 6.64 4.54
CA LEU A 118 14.80 7.23 3.89
C LEU A 118 15.29 8.50 4.61
N GLN A 119 14.37 9.25 5.22
CA GLN A 119 14.69 10.39 6.07
C GLN A 119 15.48 9.98 7.31
N GLN A 120 15.02 8.93 8.00
CA GLN A 120 15.63 8.45 9.25
C GLN A 120 16.88 7.59 9.02
N LEU A 121 17.02 6.98 7.84
CA LEU A 121 18.14 6.10 7.53
C LEU A 121 19.46 6.88 7.55
N GLU A 122 20.36 6.46 8.43
CA GLU A 122 21.73 6.95 8.48
C GLU A 122 22.62 5.98 7.69
N THR A 123 23.23 6.46 6.60
CA THR A 123 24.21 5.71 5.79
C THR A 123 25.65 6.04 6.12
N ASN A 124 25.87 6.94 7.09
CA ASN A 124 27.20 7.31 7.53
C ASN A 124 27.72 6.23 8.49
N ASP A 125 28.60 5.38 7.98
CA ASP A 125 29.34 4.33 8.71
C ASP A 125 30.09 4.85 9.95
N SER A 126 30.12 6.15 10.23
CA SER A 126 30.84 6.74 11.37
C SER A 126 30.39 6.21 12.73
N LYS A 127 29.13 5.78 12.88
CA LYS A 127 28.64 5.12 14.11
C LYS A 127 29.02 3.64 14.15
N ASP A 128 28.90 2.93 13.03
CA ASP A 128 29.27 1.51 12.94
C ASP A 128 30.79 1.30 13.05
N ILE A 129 31.60 2.24 12.53
CA ILE A 129 33.06 2.27 12.69
C ILE A 129 33.47 2.54 14.14
N LYS A 130 32.68 3.29 14.91
CA LYS A 130 32.94 3.48 16.36
C LYS A 130 32.63 2.19 17.13
N GLU A 131 31.48 1.56 16.89
CA GLU A 131 31.15 0.26 17.49
C GLU A 131 32.18 -0.83 17.11
N GLU A 132 32.63 -0.88 15.85
CA GLU A 132 33.68 -1.80 15.42
C GLU A 132 35.06 -1.46 15.99
N LYS A 133 35.41 -0.18 16.17
CA LYS A 133 36.68 0.19 16.84
C LYS A 133 36.66 -0.17 18.31
N ASP A 134 35.52 -0.03 18.98
CA ASP A 134 35.39 -0.40 20.39
C ASP A 134 35.46 -1.93 20.59
N MET A 135 35.03 -2.74 19.60
CA MET A 135 35.24 -4.20 19.60
C MET A 135 36.63 -4.63 19.10
N ASN A 136 37.16 -4.05 18.03
CA ASN A 136 38.44 -4.44 17.43
C ASN A 136 39.65 -3.93 18.22
N ASN A 137 39.49 -2.94 19.10
CA ASN A 137 40.53 -2.58 20.08
C ASN A 137 40.81 -3.70 21.11
N ALA A 138 39.98 -4.75 21.17
CA ALA A 138 40.25 -5.97 21.94
C ALA A 138 40.96 -7.07 21.13
N SER A 139 41.14 -6.90 19.81
CA SER A 139 41.69 -7.92 18.90
C SER A 139 42.53 -7.21 17.84
N GLY A 140 43.80 -6.95 18.17
CA GLY A 140 44.68 -6.02 17.47
C GLY A 140 45.04 -6.38 16.02
N ASP A 141 44.11 -6.22 15.09
CA ASP A 141 44.37 -6.28 13.64
C ASP A 141 44.04 -4.93 12.99
N MET A 142 45.07 -4.19 12.59
CA MET A 142 44.96 -3.00 11.75
C MET A 142 45.01 -3.42 10.29
N ASN A 143 43.88 -3.35 9.58
CA ASN A 143 43.90 -3.28 8.13
C ASN A 143 42.99 -2.14 7.63
N GLN A 144 43.65 -1.06 7.20
CA GLN A 144 43.02 0.14 6.67
C GLN A 144 42.74 -0.06 5.17
N ASN A 145 41.49 -0.35 4.83
CA ASN A 145 40.95 -0.10 3.48
C ASN A 145 39.48 0.33 3.62
N SER A 146 39.31 1.61 3.94
CA SER A 146 38.04 2.27 4.22
C SER A 146 37.30 2.65 2.93
N GLY A 147 36.74 1.66 2.25
CA GLY A 147 35.51 1.86 1.48
C GLY A 147 34.32 1.75 2.43
N SER A 148 33.31 2.61 2.28
CA SER A 148 32.05 2.51 3.05
C SER A 148 31.39 1.15 2.78
N GLN A 149 31.16 0.34 3.80
CA GLN A 149 30.70 -1.06 3.66
C GLN A 149 29.56 -1.32 4.64
N ASN A 150 28.33 -1.43 4.13
CA ASN A 150 27.18 -1.77 4.96
C ASN A 150 27.10 -3.28 5.23
N LYS A 151 27.05 -3.64 6.50
CA LYS A 151 26.97 -5.03 6.96
C LYS A 151 25.58 -5.44 7.44
N TYR A 152 24.62 -4.52 7.51
CA TYR A 152 23.36 -4.78 8.22
C TYR A 152 22.13 -4.28 7.48
N VAL A 153 21.04 -5.04 7.61
CA VAL A 153 19.70 -4.60 7.23
C VAL A 153 19.16 -3.70 8.35
N ARG A 154 18.72 -2.49 8.00
CA ARG A 154 18.16 -1.49 8.93
C ARG A 154 16.64 -1.40 8.84
N CYS A 155 16.09 -1.66 7.66
CA CYS A 155 14.65 -1.63 7.42
C CYS A 155 14.16 -2.96 6.84
N LEU A 156 13.09 -3.49 7.42
CA LEU A 156 12.36 -4.65 6.91
C LEU A 156 10.92 -4.27 6.60
N GLY A 157 10.55 -4.34 5.33
CA GLY A 157 9.18 -4.14 4.86
C GLY A 157 8.55 -5.46 4.39
N ILE A 158 7.31 -5.69 4.80
CA ILE A 158 6.55 -6.88 4.45
C ILE A 158 5.32 -6.46 3.65
N ALA A 159 5.07 -7.18 2.55
CA ALA A 159 3.87 -7.05 1.73
C ALA A 159 3.24 -8.42 1.47
N HIS A 160 1.91 -8.45 1.33
CA HIS A 160 1.16 -9.69 1.14
C HIS A 160 1.41 -10.35 -0.23
N THR A 161 1.70 -9.57 -1.27
CA THR A 161 1.99 -10.05 -2.64
C THR A 161 3.40 -9.71 -3.10
N ARG A 162 3.90 -10.52 -4.04
CA ARG A 162 5.25 -10.38 -4.61
C ARG A 162 5.38 -9.10 -5.45
N GLU A 163 4.29 -8.72 -6.10
CA GLU A 163 4.19 -7.57 -7.01
C GLU A 163 4.18 -6.28 -6.21
N LEU A 164 3.42 -6.24 -5.11
CA LEU A 164 3.45 -5.12 -4.19
C LEU A 164 4.85 -4.97 -3.58
N ALA A 165 5.49 -6.06 -3.16
CA ALA A 165 6.87 -6.01 -2.66
C ALA A 165 7.85 -5.44 -3.70
N TYR A 166 7.74 -5.87 -4.96
CA TYR A 166 8.54 -5.36 -6.07
C TYR A 166 8.29 -3.87 -6.34
N GLN A 167 7.02 -3.45 -6.29
CA GLN A 167 6.65 -2.05 -6.45
C GLN A 167 7.22 -1.18 -5.33
N ILE A 168 7.06 -1.59 -4.07
CA ILE A 168 7.61 -0.86 -2.92
C ILE A 168 9.13 -0.72 -3.05
N LYS A 169 9.84 -1.76 -3.51
CA LYS A 169 11.29 -1.65 -3.79
C LYS A 169 11.58 -0.60 -4.86
N ASN A 170 10.81 -0.55 -5.94
CA ASN A 170 10.99 0.47 -6.98
C ASN A 170 10.67 1.88 -6.47
N GLU A 171 9.75 2.02 -5.52
CA GLU A 171 9.50 3.30 -4.82
C GLU A 171 10.69 3.74 -3.98
N PHE A 172 11.32 2.81 -3.26
CA PHE A 172 12.57 3.09 -2.57
C PHE A 172 13.67 3.52 -3.54
N ASP A 173 13.87 2.82 -4.67
CA ASP A 173 14.86 3.21 -5.69
C ASP A 173 14.57 4.61 -6.26
N ARG A 174 13.30 4.90 -6.54
CA ARG A 174 12.85 6.20 -7.07
C ARG A 174 13.20 7.34 -6.10
N PHE A 175 12.82 7.21 -4.83
CA PHE A 175 13.05 8.28 -3.85
C PHE A 175 14.49 8.32 -3.31
N SER A 176 15.23 7.20 -3.39
CA SER A 176 16.65 7.15 -2.99
C SER A 176 17.64 7.51 -4.11
N LYS A 177 17.17 7.91 -5.30
CA LYS A 177 17.99 8.29 -6.47
C LYS A 177 19.18 9.20 -6.15
N TYR A 178 19.03 10.11 -5.18
CA TYR A 178 20.06 11.07 -4.76
C TYR A 178 20.75 10.72 -3.44
N LEU A 179 20.30 9.67 -2.74
CA LEU A 179 20.89 9.19 -1.51
C LEU A 179 21.99 8.16 -1.85
N LYS A 180 23.22 8.66 -1.94
CA LYS A 180 24.39 7.81 -2.16
C LYS A 180 24.48 6.76 -1.05
N ASN A 181 24.79 5.53 -1.45
CA ASN A 181 24.97 4.35 -0.60
C ASN A 181 23.68 3.71 -0.06
N VAL A 182 22.49 4.27 -0.27
CA VAL A 182 21.25 3.53 0.07
C VAL A 182 21.05 2.40 -0.93
N ARG A 183 20.73 1.22 -0.41
CA ARG A 183 20.41 0.06 -1.24
C ARG A 183 19.18 -0.66 -0.70
N CYS A 184 18.21 -0.87 -1.60
CA CYS A 184 16.99 -1.60 -1.35
C CYS A 184 16.95 -2.83 -2.24
N GLU A 185 16.62 -3.99 -1.67
CA GLU A 185 16.40 -5.23 -2.42
C GLU A 185 15.06 -5.86 -2.05
N VAL A 186 14.56 -6.72 -2.94
CA VAL A 186 13.29 -7.40 -2.76
C VAL A 186 13.47 -8.92 -2.71
N VAL A 187 12.77 -9.59 -1.79
CA VAL A 187 12.81 -11.04 -1.63
C VAL A 187 11.40 -11.66 -1.56
N TYR A 188 11.08 -12.55 -2.48
CA TYR A 188 9.80 -13.26 -2.51
C TYR A 188 9.89 -14.71 -3.03
N GLY A 189 8.80 -15.48 -2.86
CA GLY A 189 8.69 -16.85 -3.38
C GLY A 189 8.71 -16.95 -4.92
N GLY A 190 8.96 -18.14 -5.46
CA GLY A 190 8.95 -18.38 -6.92
C GLY A 190 10.29 -18.12 -7.63
N ILE A 191 11.28 -17.57 -6.93
CA ILE A 191 12.68 -17.44 -7.37
C ILE A 191 13.56 -18.37 -6.53
N SER A 192 14.64 -18.93 -7.11
CA SER A 192 15.62 -19.75 -6.39
C SER A 192 16.15 -19.04 -5.13
N MET A 193 16.20 -19.77 -4.01
CA MET A 193 16.71 -19.25 -2.74
C MET A 193 18.14 -18.71 -2.87
N ASN A 194 18.98 -19.40 -3.65
CA ASN A 194 20.38 -19.02 -3.84
C ASN A 194 20.54 -17.60 -4.43
N LYS A 195 19.61 -17.16 -5.29
CA LYS A 195 19.62 -15.79 -5.82
C LYS A 195 19.45 -14.75 -4.69
N HIS A 196 18.72 -15.07 -3.63
CA HIS A 196 18.54 -14.15 -2.49
C HIS A 196 19.64 -14.30 -1.45
N VAL A 197 20.14 -15.51 -1.22
CA VAL A 197 21.26 -15.76 -0.30
C VAL A 197 22.49 -14.94 -0.67
N VAL A 198 22.75 -14.77 -1.97
CA VAL A 198 23.87 -13.96 -2.46
C VAL A 198 23.76 -12.49 -2.05
N LEU A 199 22.55 -11.95 -1.84
CA LEU A 199 22.35 -10.56 -1.40
C LEU A 199 22.93 -10.29 0.00
N PHE A 200 23.03 -11.33 0.82
CA PHE A 200 23.50 -11.26 2.21
C PHE A 200 24.94 -11.78 2.37
N LYS A 201 25.63 -12.07 1.26
CA LYS A 201 27.04 -12.47 1.27
C LYS A 201 27.93 -11.25 1.04
N GLY A 202 28.95 -11.08 1.89
CA GLY A 202 29.96 -10.03 1.77
C GLY A 202 29.63 -8.75 2.53
N ASN A 203 30.34 -7.68 2.19
CA ASN A 203 30.35 -6.41 2.95
C ASN A 203 29.45 -5.31 2.34
N ASN A 204 28.66 -5.67 1.35
CA ASN A 204 27.68 -4.79 0.73
C ASN A 204 26.32 -5.47 0.88
N ILE A 205 25.70 -5.34 2.05
CA ILE A 205 24.36 -5.85 2.34
C ILE A 205 23.34 -4.72 2.10
N PRO A 206 22.13 -5.01 1.60
CA PRO A 206 21.09 -3.99 1.47
C PRO A 206 20.73 -3.38 2.83
N HIS A 207 20.51 -2.06 2.85
CA HIS A 207 20.02 -1.36 4.03
C HIS A 207 18.53 -1.67 4.25
N ILE A 208 17.81 -1.90 3.16
CA ILE A 208 16.36 -2.06 3.11
C ILE A 208 16.06 -3.38 2.42
N ILE A 209 15.28 -4.24 3.08
CA ILE A 209 14.73 -5.47 2.50
C ILE A 209 13.22 -5.36 2.48
N ILE A 210 12.63 -5.54 1.30
CA ILE A 210 11.19 -5.66 1.11
C ILE A 210 10.86 -7.09 0.69
N GLY A 211 9.77 -7.67 1.17
CA GLY A 211 9.47 -9.03 0.75
C GLY A 211 8.15 -9.61 1.23
N THR A 212 7.90 -10.84 0.80
CA THR A 212 6.76 -11.62 1.28
C THR A 212 7.13 -12.42 2.53
N PRO A 213 6.21 -12.60 3.50
CA PRO A 213 6.50 -13.24 4.79
C PRO A 213 7.27 -14.55 4.68
N GLY A 214 6.78 -15.51 3.89
CA GLY A 214 7.39 -16.85 3.81
C GLY A 214 8.83 -16.85 3.30
N ARG A 215 9.21 -15.95 2.38
CA ARG A 215 10.61 -15.86 1.90
C ARG A 215 11.51 -15.19 2.93
N ILE A 216 11.03 -14.12 3.56
CA ILE A 216 11.77 -13.42 4.61
C ILE A 216 12.03 -14.37 5.77
N LEU A 217 11.01 -15.07 6.26
CA LEU A 217 11.14 -16.02 7.36
C LEU A 217 12.14 -17.14 7.03
N ALA A 218 12.11 -17.67 5.81
CA ALA A 218 13.07 -18.69 5.39
C ALA A 218 14.52 -18.16 5.40
N LEU A 219 14.77 -16.93 4.96
CA LEU A 219 16.11 -16.32 5.00
C LEU A 219 16.61 -16.09 6.45
N ILE A 220 15.71 -15.73 7.36
CA ILE A 220 16.03 -15.55 8.79
C ILE A 220 16.30 -16.89 9.45
N ARG A 221 15.43 -17.89 9.24
CA ARG A 221 15.54 -19.21 9.87
C ARG A 221 16.85 -19.92 9.49
N GLU A 222 17.24 -19.82 8.23
CA GLU A 222 18.50 -20.38 7.73
C GLU A 222 19.72 -19.49 8.02
N LYS A 223 19.54 -18.41 8.81
CA LYS A 223 20.57 -17.46 9.24
C LYS A 223 21.32 -16.75 8.11
N TYR A 224 20.71 -16.64 6.93
CA TYR A 224 21.25 -15.84 5.84
C TYR A 224 21.01 -14.35 6.06
N MET A 225 19.85 -13.98 6.61
CA MET A 225 19.52 -12.59 6.94
C MET A 225 19.55 -12.40 8.46
N LEU A 226 20.50 -11.58 8.93
CA LEU A 226 20.54 -11.12 10.31
C LEU A 226 19.52 -9.99 10.53
N THR A 227 18.94 -9.95 11.73
CA THR A 227 17.84 -9.01 12.05
C THR A 227 18.13 -8.11 13.23
N ASP A 228 19.29 -8.29 13.88
CA ASP A 228 19.70 -7.66 15.14
C ASP A 228 19.83 -6.12 15.09
N LYS A 229 19.96 -5.56 13.88
CA LYS A 229 20.14 -4.13 13.64
C LYS A 229 18.95 -3.48 12.91
N ILE A 230 17.81 -4.17 12.83
CA ILE A 230 16.57 -3.61 12.30
C ILE A 230 16.08 -2.49 13.20
N GLN A 231 15.87 -1.32 12.61
CA GLN A 231 15.37 -0.09 13.22
C GLN A 231 13.95 0.25 12.76
N HIS A 232 13.55 -0.20 11.57
CA HIS A 232 12.22 0.03 11.00
C HIS A 232 11.59 -1.29 10.58
N PHE A 233 10.36 -1.54 11.04
CA PHE A 233 9.54 -2.66 10.64
C PHE A 233 8.24 -2.15 10.02
N VAL A 234 7.99 -2.49 8.76
CA VAL A 234 6.81 -2.01 8.03
C VAL A 234 5.97 -3.17 7.54
N LEU A 235 4.65 -3.03 7.67
CA LEU A 235 3.68 -3.97 7.11
C LEU A 235 2.69 -3.20 6.24
N ASP A 236 2.78 -3.40 4.92
CA ASP A 236 1.82 -2.85 3.97
C ASP A 236 0.75 -3.90 3.63
N GLU A 237 -0.49 -3.45 3.47
CA GLU A 237 -1.69 -4.29 3.46
C GLU A 237 -1.73 -5.25 4.67
N CYS A 238 -1.60 -4.66 5.87
CA CYS A 238 -1.51 -5.41 7.12
C CYS A 238 -2.76 -6.26 7.41
N ASP A 239 -3.94 -5.83 6.96
CA ASP A 239 -5.19 -6.59 7.05
C ASP A 239 -5.03 -7.98 6.43
N LYS A 240 -4.49 -8.07 5.21
CA LYS A 240 -4.30 -9.35 4.52
C LYS A 240 -3.16 -10.17 5.08
N CYS A 241 -2.07 -9.52 5.48
CA CYS A 241 -0.96 -10.20 6.12
C CYS A 241 -1.36 -10.88 7.44
N LEU A 242 -2.29 -10.28 8.19
CA LEU A 242 -2.66 -10.73 9.54
C LEU A 242 -3.99 -11.50 9.63
N GLU A 243 -4.87 -11.38 8.63
CA GLU A 243 -6.14 -12.13 8.56
C GLU A 243 -5.89 -13.64 8.39
N ARG A 244 -4.96 -14.03 7.53
CA ARG A 244 -4.64 -15.44 7.29
C ARG A 244 -3.70 -15.99 8.36
N LEU A 245 -4.12 -17.07 9.02
CA LEU A 245 -3.39 -17.69 10.14
C LEU A 245 -1.94 -18.09 9.79
N ASP A 246 -1.72 -18.63 8.59
CA ASP A 246 -0.39 -19.05 8.13
C ASP A 246 0.55 -17.85 7.97
N MET A 247 0.12 -16.81 7.26
CA MET A 247 0.91 -15.60 7.07
C MET A 247 1.09 -14.82 8.37
N ARG A 248 0.06 -14.73 9.21
CA ARG A 248 0.14 -14.11 10.54
C ARG A 248 1.21 -14.78 11.39
N GLY A 249 1.23 -16.11 11.43
CA GLY A 249 2.23 -16.87 12.16
C GLY A 249 3.66 -16.61 11.65
N ASP A 250 3.83 -16.47 10.33
CA ASP A 250 5.12 -16.11 9.75
C ASP A 250 5.54 -14.68 10.12
N VAL A 251 4.64 -13.69 10.01
CA VAL A 251 4.89 -12.30 10.39
C VAL A 251 5.26 -12.18 11.85
N GLN A 252 4.58 -12.89 12.76
CA GLN A 252 4.91 -12.91 14.19
C GLN A 252 6.32 -13.45 14.45
N LYS A 253 6.70 -14.56 13.80
CA LYS A 253 8.05 -15.12 13.95
C LYS A 253 9.14 -14.17 13.46
N ILE A 254 8.89 -13.50 12.32
CA ILE A 254 9.79 -12.48 11.80
C ILE A 254 9.89 -11.31 12.79
N PHE A 255 8.75 -10.83 13.32
CA PHE A 255 8.72 -9.71 14.25
C PHE A 255 9.51 -10.00 15.53
N ILE A 256 9.35 -11.20 16.11
CA ILE A 256 10.04 -11.65 17.33
C ILE A 256 11.56 -11.75 17.11
N SER A 257 12.03 -12.04 15.89
CA SER A 257 13.47 -12.09 15.62
C SER A 257 14.12 -10.71 15.54
N THR A 258 13.34 -9.63 15.44
CA THR A 258 13.86 -8.25 15.38
C THR A 258 13.98 -7.61 16.77
N PRO A 259 14.80 -6.57 16.96
CA PRO A 259 14.93 -5.85 18.23
C PRO A 259 13.59 -5.36 18.78
N LEU A 260 13.45 -5.35 20.11
CA LEU A 260 12.28 -4.78 20.78
C LEU A 260 12.13 -3.28 20.50
N LYS A 261 13.25 -2.54 20.57
CA LYS A 261 13.29 -1.10 20.29
C LYS A 261 13.52 -0.86 18.80
N LYS A 262 12.44 -0.62 18.07
CA LYS A 262 12.39 -0.28 16.64
C LYS A 262 11.10 0.49 16.38
N GLN A 263 11.07 1.29 15.31
CA GLN A 263 9.82 1.88 14.83
C GLN A 263 9.02 0.84 14.05
N VAL A 264 7.72 0.76 14.30
CA VAL A 264 6.79 -0.15 13.64
C VAL A 264 5.69 0.66 12.95
N MET A 265 5.49 0.46 11.65
CA MET A 265 4.49 1.20 10.87
C MET A 265 3.62 0.25 10.04
N PHE A 266 2.31 0.25 10.30
CA PHE A 266 1.33 -0.61 9.63
C PHE A 266 0.38 0.22 8.76
N PHE A 267 0.14 -0.25 7.53
CA PHE A 267 -0.69 0.43 6.56
C PHE A 267 -1.73 -0.54 5.97
N SER A 268 -2.97 -0.06 5.83
CA SER A 268 -4.01 -0.76 5.07
C SER A 268 -4.95 0.22 4.37
N ALA A 269 -5.66 -0.25 3.34
CA ALA A 269 -6.79 0.50 2.79
C ALA A 269 -8.10 0.23 3.53
N THR A 270 -8.21 -0.94 4.15
CA THR A 270 -9.41 -1.41 4.85
C THR A 270 -8.99 -2.05 6.17
N MET A 271 -9.59 -1.63 7.29
CA MET A 271 -9.28 -2.24 8.58
C MET A 271 -10.50 -2.28 9.48
N ALA A 272 -11.08 -3.47 9.62
CA ALA A 272 -12.13 -3.76 10.60
C ALA A 272 -11.60 -3.54 12.03
N LYS A 273 -12.50 -3.29 12.98
CA LYS A 273 -12.13 -2.96 14.37
C LYS A 273 -11.29 -4.06 15.00
N GLU A 274 -11.66 -5.32 14.80
CA GLU A 274 -10.95 -6.48 15.33
C GLU A 274 -9.51 -6.57 14.77
N MET A 275 -9.32 -6.15 13.51
CA MET A 275 -8.00 -6.11 12.90
C MET A 275 -7.13 -5.00 13.50
N ARG A 276 -7.72 -3.87 13.92
CA ARG A 276 -6.98 -2.81 14.64
C ARG A 276 -6.38 -3.34 15.93
N ASP A 277 -7.17 -4.09 16.70
CA ASP A 277 -6.71 -4.67 17.96
C ASP A 277 -5.59 -5.69 17.74
N VAL A 278 -5.63 -6.45 16.65
CA VAL A 278 -4.53 -7.34 16.25
C VAL A 278 -3.28 -6.54 15.90
N CYS A 279 -3.40 -5.46 15.13
CA CYS A 279 -2.29 -4.59 14.76
C CYS A 279 -1.64 -3.92 15.98
N LYS A 280 -2.43 -3.41 16.93
CA LYS A 280 -1.96 -2.73 18.14
C LYS A 280 -1.05 -3.61 19.00
N LYS A 281 -1.18 -4.93 18.94
CA LYS A 281 -0.28 -5.87 19.65
C LYS A 281 1.17 -5.83 19.16
N PHE A 282 1.44 -5.28 17.98
CA PHE A 282 2.78 -5.10 17.44
C PHE A 282 3.35 -3.70 17.70
N LEU A 283 2.53 -2.76 18.13
CA LEU A 283 2.83 -1.33 18.18
C LEU A 283 2.97 -0.86 19.64
N GLN A 284 3.75 0.19 19.86
CA GLN A 284 3.93 0.84 21.16
C GLN A 284 3.47 2.28 21.10
N ASN A 285 2.32 2.58 21.71
CA ASN A 285 1.68 3.91 21.70
C ASN A 285 1.65 4.54 20.29
N PRO A 286 1.05 3.86 19.29
CA PRO A 286 1.09 4.33 17.92
C PRO A 286 0.26 5.61 17.73
N VAL A 287 0.68 6.44 16.77
CA VAL A 287 -0.22 7.43 16.19
C VAL A 287 -1.20 6.69 15.28
N GLU A 288 -2.48 6.79 15.60
CA GLU A 288 -3.57 6.17 14.86
C GLU A 288 -4.15 7.18 13.87
N ILE A 289 -3.98 6.93 12.59
CA ILE A 289 -4.42 7.82 11.50
C ILE A 289 -5.44 7.06 10.67
N PHE A 290 -6.70 7.42 10.82
CA PHE A 290 -7.80 6.84 10.08
C PHE A 290 -8.45 7.91 9.21
N ILE A 291 -8.08 7.92 7.93
CA ILE A 291 -8.67 8.83 6.95
C ILE A 291 -9.93 8.17 6.41
N ASP A 292 -11.02 8.94 6.40
CA ASP A 292 -12.36 8.50 6.02
C ASP A 292 -12.93 7.37 6.92
N ASP A 293 -12.60 7.35 8.22
CA ASP A 293 -12.99 6.29 9.17
C ASP A 293 -14.51 6.15 9.40
N GLU A 294 -15.29 7.21 9.13
CA GLU A 294 -16.74 7.20 9.30
C GLU A 294 -17.47 6.46 8.17
N ALA A 295 -17.23 5.17 7.93
CA ALA A 295 -17.95 4.33 6.93
C ALA A 295 -17.99 4.85 5.47
N LYS A 296 -17.45 6.04 5.19
CA LYS A 296 -17.55 6.79 3.95
C LYS A 296 -16.27 6.58 3.16
N LEU A 297 -15.99 5.34 2.79
CA LEU A 297 -15.04 5.03 1.71
C LEU A 297 -15.65 5.47 0.37
N LYS A 298 -15.97 6.76 0.23
CA LYS A 298 -16.49 7.37 -0.98
C LYS A 298 -15.35 7.45 -1.99
N LEU A 299 -15.52 6.74 -3.10
CA LEU A 299 -14.67 6.77 -4.29
C LEU A 299 -14.90 8.09 -5.06
N HIS A 300 -14.47 9.21 -4.48
CA HIS A 300 -14.59 10.53 -5.11
C HIS A 300 -13.80 10.55 -6.42
N GLY A 301 -14.40 11.09 -7.48
CA GLY A 301 -13.78 11.15 -8.81
C GLY A 301 -13.94 9.87 -9.65
N LEU A 302 -14.53 8.80 -9.11
CA LEU A 302 -14.77 7.57 -9.85
C LEU A 302 -16.25 7.45 -10.27
N LEU A 303 -16.51 7.52 -11.57
CA LEU A 303 -17.80 7.19 -12.16
C LEU A 303 -17.98 5.66 -12.15
N GLN A 304 -19.12 5.18 -11.64
CA GLN A 304 -19.36 3.75 -11.45
C GLN A 304 -20.66 3.33 -12.12
N HIS A 305 -20.57 2.34 -12.99
CA HIS A 305 -21.71 1.75 -13.68
C HIS A 305 -21.70 0.23 -13.62
N TYR A 306 -22.88 -0.36 -13.78
CA TYR A 306 -23.01 -1.79 -14.05
C TYR A 306 -23.72 -2.04 -15.38
N VAL A 307 -23.47 -3.22 -15.96
CA VAL A 307 -24.23 -3.72 -17.12
C VAL A 307 -24.81 -5.06 -16.74
N LYS A 308 -26.11 -5.26 -16.95
CA LYS A 308 -26.76 -6.56 -16.75
C LYS A 308 -26.83 -7.31 -18.07
N LEU A 309 -26.26 -8.52 -18.11
CA LEU A 309 -26.16 -9.32 -19.33
C LEU A 309 -25.99 -10.81 -19.03
N GLN A 310 -26.15 -11.67 -20.04
CA GLN A 310 -25.84 -13.09 -19.90
C GLN A 310 -24.34 -13.33 -20.06
N GLU A 311 -23.79 -14.41 -19.47
CA GLU A 311 -22.36 -14.76 -19.59
C GLU A 311 -21.88 -14.83 -21.05
N LYS A 312 -22.70 -15.39 -21.95
CA LYS A 312 -22.39 -15.50 -23.39
C LYS A 312 -22.24 -14.14 -24.09
N ASP A 313 -22.83 -13.09 -23.55
CA ASP A 313 -22.84 -11.75 -24.14
C ASP A 313 -21.67 -10.88 -23.62
N LYS A 314 -20.92 -11.33 -22.62
CA LYS A 314 -19.87 -10.53 -21.97
C LYS A 314 -18.77 -10.09 -22.92
N THR A 315 -18.23 -11.01 -23.72
CA THR A 315 -17.15 -10.68 -24.67
C THR A 315 -17.61 -9.66 -25.70
N ARG A 316 -18.80 -9.85 -26.28
CA ARG A 316 -19.36 -8.92 -27.25
C ARG A 316 -19.55 -7.54 -26.63
N LYS A 317 -20.15 -7.48 -25.44
CA LYS A 317 -20.38 -6.21 -24.75
C LYS A 317 -19.08 -5.51 -24.34
N LEU A 318 -18.06 -6.26 -23.94
CA LEU A 318 -16.73 -5.71 -23.64
C LEU A 318 -16.11 -5.05 -24.87
N ILE A 319 -16.14 -5.70 -26.03
CA ILE A 319 -15.61 -5.14 -27.28
C ILE A 319 -16.36 -3.86 -27.65
N GLU A 320 -17.69 -3.87 -27.59
CA GLU A 320 -18.51 -2.67 -27.80
C GLU A 320 -18.12 -1.51 -26.88
N ILE A 321 -17.79 -1.80 -25.60
CA ILE A 321 -17.34 -0.80 -24.63
C ILE A 321 -15.95 -0.27 -24.98
N LEU A 322 -15.02 -1.15 -25.36
CA LEU A 322 -13.64 -0.77 -25.72
C LEU A 322 -13.58 0.04 -27.03
N ASP A 323 -14.51 -0.21 -27.97
CA ASP A 323 -14.64 0.58 -29.20
C ASP A 323 -15.27 1.95 -28.95
N ALA A 324 -16.25 2.03 -28.04
CA ALA A 324 -17.03 3.23 -27.80
C ALA A 324 -16.38 4.24 -26.84
N LEU A 325 -15.57 3.76 -25.89
CA LEU A 325 -14.96 4.59 -24.86
C LEU A 325 -13.53 4.98 -25.22
N GLU A 326 -13.18 6.23 -24.93
CA GLU A 326 -11.80 6.69 -25.01
C GLU A 326 -11.05 6.29 -23.74
N PHE A 327 -9.81 5.81 -23.86
CA PHE A 327 -9.03 5.48 -22.67
C PHE A 327 -7.53 5.58 -22.89
N ASN A 328 -6.77 5.81 -21.82
CA ASN A 328 -5.32 5.69 -21.85
C ASN A 328 -4.94 4.22 -21.68
N GLN A 329 -5.24 3.65 -20.51
CA GLN A 329 -5.12 2.23 -20.23
C GLN A 329 -6.37 1.69 -19.52
N VAL A 330 -6.71 0.45 -19.82
CA VAL A 330 -7.82 -0.31 -19.22
C VAL A 330 -7.27 -1.51 -18.48
N ILE A 331 -7.80 -1.78 -17.29
CA ILE A 331 -7.62 -3.06 -16.60
C ILE A 331 -8.94 -3.83 -16.55
N ILE A 332 -8.88 -5.10 -16.90
CA ILE A 332 -10.03 -6.00 -16.97
C ILE A 332 -9.82 -7.14 -15.97
N PHE A 333 -10.70 -7.22 -14.97
CA PHE A 333 -10.64 -8.24 -13.94
C PHE A 333 -11.53 -9.45 -14.26
N VAL A 334 -10.93 -10.64 -14.19
CA VAL A 334 -11.59 -11.93 -14.40
C VAL A 334 -11.39 -12.84 -13.20
N LYS A 335 -12.28 -13.83 -13.01
CA LYS A 335 -12.27 -14.71 -11.83
C LYS A 335 -11.28 -15.88 -11.90
N SER A 336 -10.71 -16.19 -13.06
CA SER A 336 -9.80 -17.34 -13.18
C SER A 336 -8.69 -17.16 -14.21
N VAL A 337 -7.61 -17.93 -14.02
CA VAL A 337 -6.44 -17.97 -14.93
C VAL A 337 -6.87 -18.35 -16.35
N THR A 338 -7.69 -19.40 -16.50
CA THR A 338 -8.18 -19.85 -17.80
C THR A 338 -8.96 -18.75 -18.51
N ARG A 339 -9.80 -17.99 -17.79
CA ARG A 339 -10.54 -16.87 -18.38
C ARG A 339 -9.61 -15.73 -18.79
N ALA A 340 -8.58 -15.45 -18.01
CA ALA A 340 -7.60 -14.41 -18.36
C ALA A 340 -6.89 -14.74 -19.68
N ILE A 341 -6.44 -15.99 -19.83
CA ILE A 341 -5.76 -16.46 -21.05
C ILE A 341 -6.71 -16.42 -22.25
N THR A 342 -7.93 -16.96 -22.10
CA THR A 342 -8.90 -17.00 -23.19
C THR A 342 -9.33 -15.60 -23.62
N LEU A 343 -9.58 -14.70 -22.67
CA LEU A 343 -10.01 -13.33 -22.97
C LEU A 343 -8.90 -12.52 -23.64
N ASP A 344 -7.67 -12.62 -23.16
CA ASP A 344 -6.49 -11.96 -23.74
C ASP A 344 -6.25 -12.40 -25.19
N LYS A 345 -6.39 -13.70 -25.46
CA LYS A 345 -6.32 -14.24 -26.82
C LYS A 345 -7.41 -13.67 -27.72
N LEU A 346 -8.66 -13.67 -27.25
CA LEU A 346 -9.80 -13.15 -28.02
C LEU A 346 -9.66 -11.64 -28.32
N LEU A 347 -9.24 -10.84 -27.33
CA LEU A 347 -8.99 -9.41 -27.54
C LEU A 347 -7.90 -9.18 -28.59
N THR A 348 -6.80 -9.92 -28.50
CA THR A 348 -5.71 -9.85 -29.48
C THR A 348 -6.16 -10.24 -30.89
N GLU A 349 -6.99 -11.29 -31.03
CA GLU A 349 -7.60 -11.70 -32.31
C GLU A 349 -8.57 -10.64 -32.87
N CYS A 350 -9.21 -9.86 -32.00
CA CYS A 350 -10.07 -8.74 -32.36
C CYS A 350 -9.30 -7.42 -32.58
N ASN A 351 -7.97 -7.45 -32.72
CA ASN A 351 -7.09 -6.28 -32.88
C ASN A 351 -7.09 -5.30 -31.69
N PHE A 352 -7.36 -5.79 -30.48
CA PHE A 352 -7.11 -5.08 -29.23
C PHE A 352 -5.85 -5.63 -28.57
N PRO A 353 -4.67 -4.97 -28.71
CA PRO A 353 -3.44 -5.45 -28.11
C PRO A 353 -3.55 -5.45 -26.58
N SER A 354 -3.77 -6.64 -26.02
CA SER A 354 -3.86 -6.86 -24.59
C SER A 354 -2.66 -7.65 -24.07
N ILE A 355 -2.46 -7.57 -22.76
CA ILE A 355 -1.50 -8.39 -22.05
C ILE A 355 -2.22 -9.05 -20.88
N SER A 356 -2.04 -10.35 -20.70
CA SER A 356 -2.57 -11.06 -19.53
C SER A 356 -1.52 -11.22 -18.44
N ILE A 357 -1.91 -11.02 -17.18
CA ILE A 357 -1.08 -11.38 -16.03
C ILE A 357 -1.92 -12.11 -14.98
N HIS A 358 -1.47 -13.30 -14.58
CA HIS A 358 -2.21 -14.20 -13.70
C HIS A 358 -1.29 -15.18 -12.99
N GLY A 359 -1.81 -15.93 -12.01
CA GLY A 359 -1.02 -16.86 -11.18
C GLY A 359 -0.38 -18.03 -11.92
N GLY A 360 -0.83 -18.36 -13.13
CA GLY A 360 -0.22 -19.40 -13.98
C GLY A 360 1.11 -19.01 -14.66
N LEU A 361 1.51 -17.74 -14.60
CA LEU A 361 2.81 -17.29 -15.13
C LEU A 361 3.91 -17.44 -14.07
N ASN A 362 5.13 -17.71 -14.51
CA ASN A 362 6.29 -17.66 -13.62
C ASN A 362 6.55 -16.22 -13.15
N GLN A 363 7.31 -16.05 -12.07
CA GLN A 363 7.48 -14.74 -11.44
C GLN A 363 8.23 -13.74 -12.33
N GLU A 364 9.22 -14.20 -13.08
CA GLU A 364 10.03 -13.34 -13.95
C GLU A 364 9.17 -12.78 -15.10
N GLU A 365 8.36 -13.62 -15.73
CA GLU A 365 7.38 -13.24 -16.77
C GLU A 365 6.32 -12.27 -16.24
N ARG A 366 5.81 -12.48 -15.02
CA ARG A 366 4.81 -11.58 -14.42
C ARG A 366 5.34 -10.16 -14.24
N ILE A 367 6.58 -10.03 -13.80
CA ILE A 367 7.25 -8.74 -13.63
C ILE A 367 7.53 -8.11 -15.00
N GLU A 368 8.01 -8.89 -15.97
CA GLU A 368 8.24 -8.39 -17.33
C GLU A 368 6.96 -7.82 -17.94
N ARG A 369 5.85 -8.56 -17.87
CA ARG A 369 4.55 -8.10 -18.40
C ARG A 369 4.03 -6.88 -17.65
N TYR A 370 4.19 -6.84 -16.33
CA TYR A 370 3.85 -5.67 -15.54
C TYR A 370 4.64 -4.43 -15.98
N ASP A 371 5.94 -4.57 -16.20
CA ASP A 371 6.79 -3.47 -16.66
C ASP A 371 6.40 -2.98 -18.06
N LYS A 372 6.07 -3.89 -19.00
CA LYS A 372 5.57 -3.53 -20.34
C LYS A 372 4.28 -2.72 -20.24
N PHE A 373 3.34 -3.18 -19.41
CA PHE A 373 2.09 -2.45 -19.20
C PHE A 373 2.33 -1.09 -18.54
N LYS A 374 3.18 -1.00 -17.51
CA LYS A 374 3.53 0.26 -16.83
C LYS A 374 4.24 1.25 -17.77
N LYS A 375 5.08 0.77 -18.68
CA LYS A 375 5.76 1.56 -19.71
C LYS A 375 4.87 1.94 -20.89
N PHE A 376 3.58 1.61 -20.83
CA PHE A 376 2.59 1.94 -21.86
C PHE A 376 2.84 1.22 -23.20
N GLU A 377 3.51 0.06 -23.18
CA GLU A 377 3.67 -0.79 -24.37
C GLU A 377 2.36 -1.49 -24.75
N ASN A 378 1.48 -1.74 -23.76
CA ASN A 378 0.13 -2.26 -23.94
C ASN A 378 -0.88 -1.35 -23.25
N ARG A 379 -2.04 -1.13 -23.89
CA ARG A 379 -3.12 -0.31 -23.34
C ARG A 379 -4.15 -1.11 -22.55
N ILE A 380 -4.23 -2.42 -22.75
CA ILE A 380 -5.22 -3.28 -22.09
C ILE A 380 -4.51 -4.37 -21.28
N LEU A 381 -4.84 -4.46 -19.99
CA LEU A 381 -4.38 -5.53 -19.10
C LEU A 381 -5.56 -6.42 -18.69
N VAL A 382 -5.45 -7.73 -18.92
CA VAL A 382 -6.39 -8.72 -18.40
C VAL A 382 -5.77 -9.44 -17.20
N SER A 383 -6.46 -9.46 -16.06
CA SER A 383 -5.89 -10.00 -14.84
C SER A 383 -6.92 -10.66 -13.91
N THR A 384 -6.45 -11.58 -13.06
CA THR A 384 -7.19 -11.99 -11.85
C THR A 384 -6.97 -10.99 -10.70
N ASP A 385 -7.47 -11.29 -9.49
CA ASP A 385 -7.29 -10.47 -8.27
C ASP A 385 -5.84 -10.28 -7.80
N LEU A 386 -4.91 -10.94 -8.47
CA LEU A 386 -3.47 -10.77 -8.29
C LEU A 386 -3.01 -9.30 -8.36
N PHE A 387 -3.78 -8.51 -9.10
CA PHE A 387 -3.58 -7.10 -9.37
C PHE A 387 -4.74 -6.23 -8.85
N GLY A 388 -5.67 -6.82 -8.10
CA GLY A 388 -6.72 -6.07 -7.44
C GLY A 388 -6.15 -5.12 -6.38
N ARG A 389 -5.04 -5.50 -5.73
CA ARG A 389 -4.42 -4.73 -4.64
C ARG A 389 -2.99 -4.27 -4.99
N GLY A 390 -2.48 -3.27 -4.29
CA GLY A 390 -1.08 -2.83 -4.41
C GLY A 390 -0.63 -2.05 -5.66
N ILE A 391 -1.14 -2.33 -6.88
CA ILE A 391 -0.63 -1.69 -8.11
C ILE A 391 -0.79 -0.17 -8.17
N ASP A 392 0.29 0.53 -8.48
CA ASP A 392 0.24 1.92 -8.92
C ASP A 392 0.58 2.11 -10.40
N ILE A 393 -0.45 2.43 -11.21
CA ILE A 393 -0.32 2.81 -12.61
C ILE A 393 -1.23 4.02 -12.85
N GLU A 394 -0.63 5.19 -12.95
CA GLU A 394 -1.30 6.50 -13.08
C GLU A 394 -2.19 6.61 -14.32
N ARG A 395 -1.86 5.89 -15.40
CA ARG A 395 -2.54 5.98 -16.70
C ARG A 395 -3.78 5.10 -16.82
N ILE A 396 -4.14 4.34 -15.77
CA ILE A 396 -5.39 3.57 -15.75
C ILE A 396 -6.54 4.54 -15.48
N ASN A 397 -7.39 4.76 -16.49
CA ASN A 397 -8.59 5.57 -16.35
C ASN A 397 -9.87 4.72 -16.40
N ILE A 398 -9.80 3.47 -16.88
CA ILE A 398 -10.96 2.55 -16.89
C ILE A 398 -10.62 1.22 -16.19
N VAL A 399 -11.52 0.80 -15.29
CA VAL A 399 -11.55 -0.54 -14.68
C VAL A 399 -12.79 -1.27 -15.14
N ILE A 400 -12.64 -2.48 -15.66
CA ILE A 400 -13.77 -3.35 -16.01
C ILE A 400 -13.74 -4.61 -15.15
N ASN A 401 -14.76 -4.77 -14.30
CA ASN A 401 -15.03 -6.05 -13.64
C ASN A 401 -15.80 -6.93 -14.62
N TYR A 402 -15.07 -7.66 -15.47
CA TYR A 402 -15.66 -8.63 -16.40
C TYR A 402 -16.34 -9.78 -15.65
N ASP A 403 -15.72 -10.19 -14.54
CA ASP A 403 -16.34 -11.03 -13.52
C ASP A 403 -16.48 -10.26 -12.21
N MET A 404 -17.66 -10.37 -11.58
CA MET A 404 -17.95 -9.74 -10.29
C MET A 404 -16.89 -10.14 -9.24
N PRO A 405 -16.36 -9.20 -8.45
CA PRO A 405 -15.46 -9.53 -7.34
C PRO A 405 -16.18 -10.34 -6.25
N GLU A 406 -15.42 -11.13 -5.50
CA GLU A 406 -15.94 -12.04 -4.47
C GLU A 406 -16.57 -11.32 -3.27
N ASN A 407 -16.12 -10.10 -2.96
CA ASN A 407 -16.62 -9.30 -1.86
C ASN A 407 -16.44 -7.80 -2.11
N SER A 408 -17.08 -7.01 -1.26
CA SER A 408 -17.11 -5.55 -1.34
C SER A 408 -15.74 -4.89 -1.17
N ASP A 409 -14.85 -5.44 -0.33
CA ASP A 409 -13.48 -4.93 -0.21
C ASP A 409 -12.69 -5.17 -1.51
N SER A 410 -12.76 -6.37 -2.09
CA SER A 410 -12.13 -6.67 -3.39
C SER A 410 -12.63 -5.75 -4.49
N TYR A 411 -13.93 -5.40 -4.52
CA TYR A 411 -14.46 -4.39 -5.42
C TYR A 411 -13.72 -3.06 -5.26
N LEU A 412 -13.65 -2.53 -4.03
CA LEU A 412 -13.00 -1.25 -3.72
C LEU A 412 -11.54 -1.23 -4.18
N HIS A 413 -10.81 -2.31 -3.95
CA HIS A 413 -9.40 -2.39 -4.36
C HIS A 413 -9.22 -2.40 -5.88
N ARG A 414 -10.07 -3.16 -6.59
CA ARG A 414 -10.07 -3.21 -8.07
C ARG A 414 -10.41 -1.86 -8.68
N VAL A 415 -11.50 -1.23 -8.24
CA VAL A 415 -11.95 0.04 -8.83
C VAL A 415 -11.06 1.22 -8.44
N GLY A 416 -10.43 1.16 -7.25
CA GLY A 416 -9.38 2.10 -6.82
C GLY A 416 -8.05 2.01 -7.61
N ARG A 417 -8.02 1.28 -8.74
CA ARG A 417 -6.96 1.39 -9.75
C ARG A 417 -7.17 2.58 -10.69
N ALA A 418 -8.42 2.99 -10.92
CA ALA A 418 -8.74 4.22 -11.63
C ALA A 418 -9.08 5.34 -10.63
N GLY A 419 -8.97 6.59 -11.07
CA GLY A 419 -9.30 7.75 -10.25
C GLY A 419 -8.35 7.97 -9.06
N ARG A 420 -7.05 7.75 -9.25
CA ARG A 420 -6.02 7.91 -8.21
C ARG A 420 -5.57 9.37 -8.10
N PHE A 421 -5.08 9.80 -6.94
CA PHE A 421 -4.56 11.17 -6.74
C PHE A 421 -5.53 12.29 -7.16
N GLY A 422 -6.84 12.08 -6.98
CA GLY A 422 -7.86 13.05 -7.36
C GLY A 422 -8.14 13.11 -8.86
N THR A 423 -7.62 12.17 -9.66
CA THR A 423 -8.02 12.07 -11.06
C THR A 423 -9.41 11.49 -11.22
N LYS A 424 -10.02 11.76 -12.37
CA LYS A 424 -11.24 11.07 -12.78
C LYS A 424 -10.95 9.64 -13.22
N GLY A 425 -11.96 8.78 -13.14
CA GLY A 425 -11.89 7.41 -13.64
C GLY A 425 -13.27 6.79 -13.81
N LEU A 426 -13.34 5.68 -14.53
CA LEU A 426 -14.56 4.93 -14.80
C LEU A 426 -14.42 3.48 -14.38
N ALA A 427 -15.38 2.97 -13.62
CA ALA A 427 -15.50 1.56 -13.30
C ALA A 427 -16.80 0.99 -13.87
N ILE A 428 -16.69 -0.08 -14.67
CA ILE A 428 -17.84 -0.80 -15.24
C ILE A 428 -17.85 -2.22 -14.71
N THR A 429 -18.99 -2.70 -14.23
CA THR A 429 -19.11 -4.05 -13.65
C THR A 429 -20.19 -4.87 -14.36
N PHE A 430 -19.82 -6.07 -14.82
CA PHE A 430 -20.75 -6.98 -15.47
C PHE A 430 -21.49 -7.82 -14.43
N VAL A 431 -22.82 -7.78 -14.49
CA VAL A 431 -23.74 -8.53 -13.64
C VAL A 431 -24.42 -9.58 -14.49
N SER A 432 -24.12 -10.85 -14.22
CA SER A 432 -24.58 -11.99 -15.02
C SER A 432 -25.35 -13.06 -14.26
N SER A 433 -25.37 -12.96 -12.94
CA SER A 433 -26.08 -13.89 -12.06
C SER A 433 -26.84 -13.16 -10.96
N GLN A 434 -27.69 -13.90 -10.24
CA GLN A 434 -28.35 -13.37 -9.05
C GLN A 434 -27.33 -13.11 -7.93
N GLU A 435 -26.30 -13.94 -7.81
CA GLU A 435 -25.19 -13.76 -6.87
C GLU A 435 -24.45 -12.44 -7.15
N ASP A 436 -24.17 -12.13 -8.43
CA ASP A 436 -23.53 -10.87 -8.82
C ASP A 436 -24.39 -9.66 -8.42
N THR A 437 -25.73 -9.80 -8.52
CA THR A 437 -26.67 -8.74 -8.12
C THR A 437 -26.64 -8.51 -6.61
N LEU A 438 -26.60 -9.58 -5.81
CA LEU A 438 -26.49 -9.49 -4.35
C LEU A 438 -25.17 -8.86 -3.94
N ALA A 439 -24.06 -9.29 -4.54
CA ALA A 439 -22.74 -8.72 -4.29
C ALA A 439 -22.67 -7.23 -4.66
N LEU A 440 -23.30 -6.81 -5.77
CA LEU A 440 -23.34 -5.40 -6.16
C LEU A 440 -24.16 -4.57 -5.17
N ASN A 441 -25.27 -5.10 -4.68
CA ASN A 441 -26.09 -4.43 -3.66
C ASN A 441 -25.35 -4.30 -2.32
N GLU A 442 -24.55 -5.29 -1.94
CA GLU A 442 -23.68 -5.21 -0.77
C GLU A 442 -22.66 -4.07 -0.93
N VAL A 443 -22.01 -3.96 -2.09
CA VAL A 443 -21.08 -2.85 -2.41
C VAL A 443 -21.77 -1.49 -2.26
N GLN A 444 -22.95 -1.32 -2.87
CA GLN A 444 -23.70 -0.06 -2.80
C GLN A 444 -24.08 0.31 -1.36
N THR A 445 -24.50 -0.68 -0.57
CA THR A 445 -24.90 -0.49 0.83
C THR A 445 -23.69 -0.14 1.70
N ARG A 446 -22.58 -0.89 1.57
CA ARG A 446 -21.38 -0.72 2.39
C ARG A 446 -20.69 0.61 2.16
N PHE A 447 -20.67 1.10 0.91
CA PHE A 447 -19.95 2.32 0.56
C PHE A 447 -20.86 3.55 0.37
N GLU A 448 -22.17 3.39 0.54
CA GLU A 448 -23.18 4.44 0.30
C GLU A 448 -23.04 5.07 -1.09
N VAL A 449 -22.78 4.25 -2.10
CA VAL A 449 -22.63 4.66 -3.50
C VAL A 449 -23.78 4.11 -4.33
N ALA A 450 -24.41 4.96 -5.13
CA ALA A 450 -25.36 4.54 -6.15
C ALA A 450 -24.59 4.16 -7.44
N ILE A 451 -24.57 2.87 -7.76
CA ILE A 451 -23.98 2.36 -9.01
C ILE A 451 -25.14 2.21 -9.99
N SER A 452 -25.21 3.12 -10.96
CA SER A 452 -26.29 3.13 -11.94
C SER A 452 -26.04 2.17 -13.09
N GLU A 453 -27.10 1.74 -13.78
CA GLU A 453 -26.95 0.99 -15.03
C GLU A 453 -26.25 1.88 -16.07
N MET A 454 -25.35 1.28 -16.86
CA MET A 454 -24.55 2.00 -17.84
C MET A 454 -25.45 2.68 -18.88
N PRO A 455 -25.34 4.01 -19.06
CA PRO A 455 -26.10 4.71 -20.09
C PRO A 455 -25.56 4.36 -21.49
N ASN A 456 -26.36 4.65 -22.52
CA ASN A 456 -25.96 4.40 -23.92
C ASN A 456 -24.75 5.23 -24.36
N LYS A 457 -24.49 6.37 -23.70
CA LYS A 457 -23.34 7.24 -23.95
C LYS A 457 -22.82 7.76 -22.61
N ILE A 458 -21.50 7.79 -22.48
CA ILE A 458 -20.79 8.38 -21.34
C ILE A 458 -19.88 9.47 -21.91
N ASP A 459 -19.97 10.69 -21.39
CA ASP A 459 -19.09 11.78 -21.80
C ASP A 459 -17.65 11.50 -21.31
N CYS A 460 -16.66 11.60 -22.21
CA CYS A 460 -15.25 11.39 -21.87
C CYS A 460 -14.76 12.34 -20.76
N ASN A 461 -15.32 13.54 -20.69
CA ASN A 461 -14.96 14.54 -19.67
C ASN A 461 -15.39 14.14 -18.26
N GLU A 462 -16.29 13.17 -18.10
CA GLU A 462 -16.72 12.68 -16.78
C GLU A 462 -15.70 11.74 -16.14
N TYR A 463 -14.86 11.08 -16.95
CA TYR A 463 -13.93 10.05 -16.46
C TYR A 463 -12.48 10.19 -16.95
N ILE A 464 -12.17 11.18 -17.78
CA ILE A 464 -10.81 11.54 -18.22
C ILE A 464 -10.51 12.97 -17.78
N ASN A 465 -9.34 13.19 -17.22
CA ASN A 465 -8.80 14.53 -17.02
C ASN A 465 -8.19 15.01 -18.34
N GLN A 466 -8.65 16.16 -18.84
CA GLN A 466 -8.05 16.83 -20.00
C GLN A 466 -6.66 17.38 -19.69
#